data_AF-A0A1L5KR39-F1
#
_entry.id   AF-A0A1L5KR39-F1
#
_cell.length_a   1.000
_cell.length_b   1.000
_cell.length_c   1.000
_cell.angle_alpha   90.00
_cell.angle_beta   90.00
_cell.angle_gamma   90.00
#
_symmetry.space_group_name_H-M   'P 1'
#
loop_
_entity.id
_entity.type
_entity.pdbx_description
1 polymer ?
#
loop_
_entity_poly.entity_id
_entity_poly.type
_entity_poly.pdbx_seq_one_letter_code
_entity_poly.pdbx_strand_id
1 'polypeptide(L)'
;MTDTIETAVTPDPHAIARAVLLEVADEPDQVGDFVVANELEDHVTDFRFVANIRGYEGWQWSVTLYHDEELDSWTVNESSLIPTEDALMPPKWIPW
;
A
#
# COMPACT_ATOMS: atom_id res chain seq x y z
N MET A 1 -30.17 -12.60 -29.70
CA MET A 1 -28.91 -11.93 -29.37
C MET A 1 -28.90 -11.85 -27.87
N THR A 2 -28.24 -12.80 -27.22
CA THR A 2 -28.22 -12.89 -25.76
C THR A 2 -26.98 -12.12 -25.34
N ASP A 3 -27.17 -10.91 -24.81
CA ASP A 3 -26.10 -10.17 -24.14
C ASP A 3 -25.70 -10.97 -22.90
N THR A 4 -24.57 -11.65 -22.99
CA THR A 4 -23.87 -12.20 -21.84
C THR A 4 -23.38 -11.00 -21.04
N ILE A 5 -24.02 -10.71 -19.91
CA ILE A 5 -23.47 -9.77 -18.94
C ILE A 5 -22.25 -10.46 -18.35
N GLU A 6 -21.07 -10.13 -18.87
CA GLU A 6 -19.79 -10.47 -18.25
C GLU A 6 -19.72 -9.67 -16.94
N THR A 7 -19.97 -10.33 -15.81
CA THR A 7 -19.80 -9.71 -14.50
C THR A 7 -18.30 -9.53 -14.30
N ALA A 8 -17.80 -8.31 -14.55
CA ALA A 8 -16.42 -7.97 -14.24
C ALA A 8 -16.20 -8.17 -12.73
N VAL A 9 -15.23 -9.01 -12.38
CA VAL A 9 -14.85 -9.24 -10.98
C VAL A 9 -13.93 -8.10 -10.56
N THR A 10 -14.37 -7.31 -9.60
CA THR A 10 -13.57 -6.26 -8.99
C THR A 10 -12.33 -6.88 -8.32
N PRO A 11 -11.12 -6.50 -8.72
CA PRO A 11 -9.90 -7.06 -8.15
C PRO A 11 -9.78 -6.72 -6.66
N ASP A 12 -9.27 -7.67 -5.87
CA ASP A 12 -9.03 -7.50 -4.44
C ASP A 12 -8.08 -6.31 -4.20
N PRO A 13 -8.51 -5.25 -3.48
CA PRO A 13 -7.69 -4.06 -3.27
C PRO A 13 -6.39 -4.35 -2.51
N HIS A 14 -6.37 -5.37 -1.65
CA HIS A 14 -5.13 -5.80 -1.00
C HIS A 14 -4.10 -6.35 -2.02
N ALA A 15 -4.58 -7.11 -3.01
CA ALA A 15 -3.73 -7.60 -4.10
C ALA A 15 -3.24 -6.45 -5.01
N ILE A 16 -4.08 -5.44 -5.27
CA ILE A 16 -3.70 -4.22 -6.00
C ILE A 16 -2.59 -3.49 -5.25
N ALA A 17 -2.78 -3.22 -3.94
CA ALA A 17 -1.80 -2.55 -3.12
C ALA A 17 -0.45 -3.29 -3.09
N ARG A 18 -0.48 -4.62 -2.93
CA ARG A 18 0.75 -5.43 -2.98
C ARG A 18 1.43 -5.37 -4.34
N ALA A 19 0.67 -5.41 -5.44
CA ALA A 19 1.22 -5.32 -6.79
C ALA A 19 1.93 -3.98 -7.01
N VAL A 20 1.32 -2.87 -6.58
CA VAL A 20 1.94 -1.53 -6.63
C VAL A 20 3.27 -1.51 -5.88
N LEU A 21 3.33 -2.07 -4.67
CA LEU A 21 4.57 -2.11 -3.91
C LEU A 21 5.65 -2.96 -4.56
N LEU A 22 5.29 -4.07 -5.21
CA LEU A 22 6.25 -4.89 -5.96
C LEU A 22 6.80 -4.19 -7.21
N GLU A 23 6.08 -3.23 -7.77
CA GLU A 23 6.56 -2.38 -8.86
C GLU A 23 7.46 -1.23 -8.36
N VAL A 24 7.21 -0.72 -7.15
CA VAL A 24 7.90 0.44 -6.58
C VAL A 24 9.15 0.05 -5.81
N ALA A 25 9.15 -1.12 -5.15
CA ALA A 25 10.29 -1.61 -4.39
C ALA A 25 11.48 -1.94 -5.30
N ASP A 26 12.70 -1.75 -4.79
CA ASP A 26 13.91 -2.12 -5.53
C ASP A 26 14.01 -3.64 -5.71
N GLU A 27 13.60 -4.39 -4.67
CA GLU A 27 13.59 -5.86 -4.66
C GLU A 27 12.27 -6.38 -4.09
N PRO A 28 11.69 -7.47 -4.63
CA PRO A 28 10.38 -7.98 -4.19
C PRO A 28 10.31 -8.38 -2.71
N ASP A 29 11.43 -8.81 -2.13
CA ASP A 29 11.52 -9.24 -0.73
C ASP A 29 11.46 -8.07 0.27
N GLN A 30 11.63 -6.83 -0.21
CA GLN A 30 11.41 -5.62 0.58
C GLN A 30 9.93 -5.41 0.96
N VAL A 31 8.99 -6.04 0.23
CA VAL A 31 7.56 -5.98 0.52
C VAL A 31 7.15 -7.17 1.38
N GLY A 32 7.02 -6.91 2.69
CA GLY A 32 6.73 -7.92 3.69
C GLY A 32 5.25 -8.27 3.84
N ASP A 33 4.91 -8.73 5.03
CA ASP A 33 3.56 -9.16 5.39
C ASP A 33 2.61 -7.97 5.47
N PHE A 34 1.34 -8.22 5.20
CA PHE A 34 0.28 -7.24 5.42
C PHE A 34 0.12 -6.94 6.92
N VAL A 35 -0.10 -5.67 7.22
CA VAL A 35 -0.26 -5.18 8.59
C VAL A 35 -1.70 -4.78 8.85
N VAL A 36 -2.22 -3.81 8.09
CA VAL A 36 -3.54 -3.22 8.32
C VAL A 36 -4.06 -2.52 7.07
N ALA A 37 -5.38 -2.42 6.94
CA ALA A 37 -6.06 -1.53 6.01
C ALA A 37 -6.80 -0.49 6.85
N ASN A 38 -6.37 0.77 6.75
CA ASN A 38 -7.00 1.87 7.45
C ASN A 38 -7.97 2.56 6.50
N GLU A 39 -9.27 2.48 6.78
CA GLU A 39 -10.26 3.31 6.09
C GLU A 39 -10.03 4.77 6.47
N LEU A 40 -9.84 5.61 5.46
CA LEU A 40 -9.76 7.05 5.57
C LEU A 40 -11.10 7.66 5.12
N GLU A 41 -11.15 8.99 5.06
CA GLU A 41 -12.31 9.70 4.52
C GLU A 41 -12.38 9.55 2.98
N ASP A 42 -13.53 9.91 2.40
CA ASP A 42 -13.73 10.01 0.95
C ASP A 42 -13.41 8.72 0.15
N HIS A 43 -13.82 7.56 0.68
CA HIS A 43 -13.64 6.23 0.05
C HIS A 43 -12.17 5.87 -0.22
N VAL A 44 -11.24 6.47 0.54
CA VAL A 44 -9.82 6.13 0.47
C VAL A 44 -9.50 5.10 1.54
N THR A 45 -8.70 4.09 1.20
CA THR A 45 -8.16 3.10 2.14
C THR A 45 -6.64 3.04 2.03
N ASP A 46 -5.96 3.15 3.16
CA ASP A 46 -4.50 3.04 3.29
C ASP A 46 -4.10 1.60 3.69
N PHE A 47 -3.51 0.87 2.75
CA PHE A 47 -3.03 -0.49 2.95
C PHE A 47 -1.56 -0.49 3.39
N ARG A 48 -1.30 -1.12 4.53
CA ARG A 48 0.02 -1.20 5.16
C ARG A 48 0.66 -2.57 5.06
N PHE A 49 1.95 -2.59 4.75
CA PHE A 49 2.78 -3.79 4.72
C PHE A 49 4.10 -3.54 5.45
N VAL A 50 4.69 -4.58 6.02
CA VAL A 50 6.03 -4.48 6.63
C VAL A 50 7.04 -4.07 5.55
N ALA A 51 7.90 -3.09 5.86
CA ALA A 51 9.03 -2.75 5.01
C ALA A 51 10.27 -3.55 5.42
N ASN A 52 10.62 -4.57 4.64
CA ASN A 52 11.81 -5.40 4.84
C ASN A 52 13.05 -4.76 4.20
N ILE A 53 13.21 -3.44 4.34
CA ILE A 53 14.32 -2.69 3.76
C ILE A 53 15.37 -2.48 4.85
N ARG A 54 16.61 -2.87 4.56
CA ARG A 54 17.73 -2.63 5.47
C ARG A 54 17.90 -1.14 5.75
N GLY A 55 17.93 -0.75 7.02
CA GLY A 55 18.01 0.65 7.46
C GLY A 55 16.65 1.34 7.64
N TYR A 56 15.55 0.67 7.29
CA TYR A 56 14.17 1.10 7.53
C TYR A 56 13.45 0.12 8.47
N GLU A 57 14.19 -0.51 9.39
CA GLU A 57 13.60 -1.40 10.37
C GLU A 57 12.53 -0.66 11.19
N GLY A 58 11.36 -1.29 11.34
CA GLY A 58 10.19 -0.69 11.97
C GLY A 58 9.39 0.27 11.07
N TRP A 59 9.74 0.42 9.80
CA TRP A 59 8.89 1.16 8.85
C TRP A 59 7.85 0.25 8.19
N GLN A 60 6.82 0.88 7.65
CA GLN A 60 5.80 0.20 6.85
C GLN A 60 5.70 0.86 5.47
N TRP A 61 5.50 0.04 4.45
CA TRP A 61 4.94 0.48 3.19
C TRP A 61 3.49 0.93 3.38
N SER A 62 3.09 1.96 2.65
CA SER A 62 1.72 2.47 2.56
C SER A 62 1.33 2.59 1.11
N VAL A 63 0.15 2.10 0.77
CA VAL A 63 -0.51 2.36 -0.53
C VAL A 63 -1.93 2.81 -0.25
N THR A 64 -2.25 4.03 -0.65
CA THR A 64 -3.63 4.52 -0.55
C THR A 64 -4.36 4.26 -1.86
N LEU A 65 -5.50 3.59 -1.79
CA LEU A 65 -6.39 3.36 -2.92
C LEU A 65 -7.70 4.13 -2.71
N TYR A 66 -8.26 4.66 -3.78
CA TYR A 66 -9.62 5.21 -3.82
C TYR A 66 -10.58 4.17 -4.43
N HIS A 67 -11.71 3.93 -3.78
CA HIS A 67 -12.79 3.09 -4.29
C HIS A 67 -13.90 3.95 -4.90
N ASP A 68 -14.10 3.79 -6.21
CA ASP A 68 -15.30 4.29 -6.87
C ASP A 68 -16.44 3.28 -6.67
N GLU A 69 -17.38 3.58 -5.78
CA GLU A 69 -18.51 2.69 -5.44
C GLU A 69 -19.51 2.53 -6.61
N GLU A 70 -19.63 3.53 -7.49
CA GLU A 70 -20.57 3.47 -8.63
C GLU A 70 -20.03 2.55 -9.73
N LEU A 71 -18.73 2.63 -10.00
CA LEU A 71 -18.04 1.79 -10.98
C LEU A 71 -17.52 0.47 -10.39
N ASP A 72 -17.62 0.31 -9.07
CA ASP A 72 -17.00 -0.75 -8.28
C ASP A 72 -15.54 -0.99 -8.69
N SER A 73 -14.74 0.06 -8.67
CA SER A 73 -13.36 0.02 -9.15
C SER A 73 -12.39 0.74 -8.22
N TRP A 74 -11.15 0.25 -8.17
CA TRP A 74 -10.11 0.80 -7.31
C TRP A 74 -9.04 1.51 -8.13
N THR A 75 -8.59 2.66 -7.66
CA THR A 75 -7.49 3.42 -8.28
C THR A 75 -6.40 3.72 -7.25
N VAL A 76 -5.15 3.74 -7.70
CA VAL A 76 -3.98 4.01 -6.85
C VAL A 76 -3.79 5.52 -6.75
N ASN A 77 -3.70 6.05 -5.54
CA ASN A 77 -3.44 7.47 -5.31
C ASN A 77 -1.95 7.74 -5.04
N GLU A 78 -1.38 7.11 -4.01
CA GLU A 78 0.03 7.22 -3.67
C GLU A 78 0.60 5.91 -3.11
N SER A 79 1.93 5.79 -3.16
CA SER A 79 2.70 4.82 -2.39
C SER A 79 3.83 5.53 -1.64
N SER A 80 4.06 5.14 -0.40
CA SER A 80 5.05 5.79 0.47
C SER A 80 5.63 4.84 1.52
N LEU A 81 6.73 5.26 2.15
CA LEU A 81 7.28 4.62 3.34
C LEU A 81 6.99 5.50 4.54
N ILE A 82 6.45 4.90 5.58
CA ILE A 82 6.00 5.63 6.77
C ILE A 82 6.66 5.01 8.00
N PRO A 83 7.31 5.82 8.85
CA PRO A 83 7.88 5.34 10.10
C PRO A 83 6.75 4.99 11.08
N THR A 84 6.91 3.89 11.80
CA THR A 84 6.06 3.54 12.94
C THR A 84 6.73 3.97 14.24
N GLU A 85 6.09 3.65 15.36
CA GLU A 85 6.65 3.83 16.71
C GLU A 85 7.96 3.05 16.91
N ASP A 86 8.10 1.93 16.20
CA ASP A 86 9.26 1.04 16.26
C ASP A 86 10.35 1.42 15.25
N ALA A 87 10.14 2.47 14.45
CA ALA A 87 11.09 2.90 13.43
C ALA A 87 12.42 3.32 14.05
N LEU A 88 13.53 2.88 13.43
CA LEU A 88 14.86 3.30 13.86
C LEU A 88 14.99 4.83 13.79
N MET A 89 15.28 5.42 14.94
CA MET A 89 15.55 6.85 15.05
C MET A 89 16.96 7.18 14.56
N PRO A 90 17.13 8.25 13.77
CA PRO A 90 18.47 8.69 13.37
C PRO A 90 19.29 9.09 14.60
N PRO A 91 20.62 8.95 14.53
CA PRO A 91 21.49 9.47 15.58
C PRO A 91 21.32 10.98 15.71
N LYS A 92 21.66 11.53 16.88
CA LYS A 92 21.69 12.98 17.07
C LYS A 92 22.55 13.62 15.99
N TRP A 93 22.00 14.65 15.35
CA TRP A 93 22.71 15.40 14.33
C TRP A 93 24.00 16.00 14.91
N ILE A 94 25.11 15.82 14.21
CA ILE A 94 26.42 16.37 14.58
C ILE A 94 26.78 17.42 13.51
N PRO A 95 27.09 18.67 13.88
CA PRO A 95 27.64 19.64 12.95
C PRO A 95 28.96 19.12 12.37
N TRP A 96 29.16 19.35 11.08
CA TRP A 96 30.43 19.13 10.41
C TRP A 96 31.52 20.08 10.93
#